data_AF-A0A1E7U3G4-F1
#
_entry.id   AF-A0A1E7U3G4-F1
#
_cell.length_a   1.000
_cell.length_b   1.000
_cell.length_c   1.000
_cell.angle_alpha   90.00
_cell.angle_beta   90.00
_cell.angle_gamma   90.00
#
_symmetry.space_group_name_H-M   'P 1'
#
loop_
_entity.id
_entity.type
_entity.pdbx_description
1 polymer ?
#
loop_
_entity_poly.entity_id
_entity_poly.type
_entity_poly.pdbx_seq_one_letter_code
_entity_poly.pdbx_strand_id
1 'polypeptide(L)'
;MKTAGRLALGVLAWVTVVPLLGLLCMWLGPSVLDSPEASRVTMYAVQAINLGAAALLYWYAVPSVPHWGRRVAYFVAFVVLMVVASALVAFGVKLLFVALVLFWR
;
A
#
# COMPACT_ATOMS: atom_id res chain seq x y z
N MET A 1 -18.76 -8.45 12.08
CA MET A 1 -17.61 -7.66 12.58
C MET A 1 -17.96 -6.18 12.50
N LYS A 2 -17.67 -5.40 13.55
CA LYS A 2 -17.84 -3.93 13.53
C LYS A 2 -16.96 -3.31 12.43
N THR A 3 -17.39 -2.19 11.85
CA THR A 3 -16.73 -1.48 10.73
C THR A 3 -15.23 -1.24 10.97
N ALA A 4 -14.85 -0.97 12.22
CA ALA A 4 -13.46 -0.80 12.64
C ALA A 4 -12.59 -2.06 12.43
N GLY A 5 -13.13 -3.27 12.67
CA GLY A 5 -12.39 -4.51 12.46
C GLY A 5 -12.14 -4.82 10.98
N ARG A 6 -13.10 -4.48 10.12
CA ARG A 6 -12.93 -4.57 8.66
C ARG A 6 -11.88 -3.60 8.14
N LEU A 7 -11.88 -2.37 8.67
CA LEU A 7 -10.86 -1.38 8.33
C LEU A 7 -9.47 -1.85 8.78
N ALA A 8 -9.34 -2.36 10.02
CA ALA A 8 -8.07 -2.86 10.52
C ALA A 8 -7.52 -4.01 9.68
N LEU A 9 -8.35 -5.02 9.36
CA LEU A 9 -7.95 -6.12 8.48
C LEU A 9 -7.61 -5.65 7.07
N GLY A 10 -8.37 -4.69 6.55
CA GLY A 10 -8.13 -4.10 5.24
C GLY A 10 -6.81 -3.33 5.16
N VAL A 11 -6.50 -2.55 6.19
CA VAL A 11 -5.21 -1.85 6.32
C VAL A 11 -4.07 -2.84 6.50
N LEU A 12 -4.26 -3.90 7.30
CA LEU A 12 -3.26 -4.96 7.46
C LEU A 12 -2.98 -5.68 6.12
N ALA A 13 -4.02 -6.04 5.38
CA ALA A 13 -3.87 -6.62 4.04
C ALA A 13 -3.21 -5.64 3.06
N TRP A 14 -3.52 -4.35 3.17
CA TRP A 14 -2.88 -3.32 2.35
C TRP A 14 -1.38 -3.21 2.61
N VAL A 15 -1.00 -3.09 3.89
CA VAL A 15 0.42 -2.90 4.25
C VAL A 15 1.25 -4.17 4.10
N THR A 16 0.66 -5.35 3.89
CA THR A 16 1.41 -6.54 3.45
C THR A 16 1.58 -6.59 1.93
N VAL A 17 0.55 -6.17 1.18
CA VAL A 17 0.58 -6.11 -0.28
C VAL A 17 1.60 -5.09 -0.78
N VAL A 18 1.71 -3.91 -0.16
CA VAL A 18 2.66 -2.85 -0.56
C VAL A 18 4.13 -3.31 -0.54
N PRO A 19 4.68 -3.88 0.56
CA PRO A 19 6.05 -4.38 0.57
C PRO A 19 6.24 -5.61 -0.32
N LEU A 20 5.23 -6.48 -0.46
CA LEU A 20 5.31 -7.62 -1.41
C LEU A 20 5.37 -7.15 -2.86
N LEU A 21 4.59 -6.14 -3.24
CA LEU A 21 4.68 -5.52 -4.57
C LEU A 21 6.01 -4.80 -4.77
N GLY A 22 6.51 -4.11 -3.75
CA GLY A 22 7.81 -3.46 -3.79
C GLY A 22 8.95 -4.47 -4.01
N LEU A 23 8.92 -5.57 -3.27
CA LEU A 23 9.87 -6.69 -3.43
C LEU A 23 9.71 -7.34 -4.81
N LEU A 24 8.49 -7.58 -5.28
CA LEU A 24 8.23 -8.13 -6.61
C LEU A 24 8.79 -7.22 -7.72
N CYS A 25 8.61 -5.91 -7.61
CA CYS A 25 9.18 -4.94 -8.56
C CYS A 25 10.71 -4.91 -8.50
N MET A 26 11.31 -4.99 -7.30
CA MET A 26 12.76 -5.10 -7.14
C MET A 26 13.31 -6.41 -7.70
N TRP A 27 12.54 -7.49 -7.65
CA TRP A 27 12.96 -8.80 -8.14
C TRP A 27 12.78 -8.94 -9.66
N LEU A 28 11.68 -8.41 -10.22
CA LEU A 28 11.40 -8.41 -11.67
C LEU A 28 12.19 -7.35 -12.43
N GLY A 29 12.57 -6.26 -11.78
CA GLY A 29 13.31 -5.15 -12.39
C GLY A 29 14.60 -5.59 -13.10
N PRO A 30 15.49 -6.34 -12.42
CA PRO A 30 16.74 -6.80 -13.01
C PRO A 30 16.61 -7.98 -13.99
N SER A 31 15.50 -8.73 -13.96
CA SER A 31 15.41 -10.03 -14.67
C SER A 31 14.45 -10.05 -15.87
N VAL A 32 13.54 -9.07 -15.98
CA VAL A 32 12.50 -9.05 -17.05
C VAL A 32 12.34 -7.66 -17.68
N LEU A 33 12.72 -6.58 -16.98
CA LEU A 33 12.46 -5.19 -17.40
C LEU A 33 13.76 -4.49 -17.83
N ASP A 34 14.41 -5.01 -18.87
CA ASP A 34 15.65 -4.42 -19.40
C ASP A 34 15.43 -3.05 -20.08
N SER A 35 14.19 -2.72 -20.46
CA SER A 35 13.85 -1.42 -21.06
C SER A 35 13.24 -0.44 -20.05
N PRO A 36 13.64 0.84 -20.08
CA PRO A 36 13.02 1.90 -19.28
C PRO A 36 11.50 2.04 -19.53
N GLU A 37 11.00 1.70 -20.71
CA GLU A 37 9.57 1.73 -20.99
C GLU A 37 8.82 0.61 -20.27
N ALA A 38 9.37 -0.61 -20.29
CA ALA A 38 8.76 -1.76 -19.61
C ALA A 38 8.65 -1.51 -18.10
N SER A 39 9.71 -0.94 -17.50
CA SER A 39 9.71 -0.52 -16.09
C SER A 39 8.61 0.48 -15.75
N ARG A 40 8.41 1.51 -16.60
CA ARG A 40 7.34 2.50 -16.39
C ARG A 40 5.96 1.88 -16.51
N VAL A 41 5.72 1.02 -17.50
CA VAL A 41 4.43 0.34 -17.70
C VAL A 41 4.09 -0.53 -16.49
N THR A 42 5.06 -1.29 -15.97
CA THR A 42 4.87 -2.07 -14.75
C THR A 42 4.55 -1.18 -13.55
N MET A 43 5.27 -0.06 -13.37
CA MET A 43 4.96 0.90 -12.31
C MET A 43 3.54 1.46 -12.42
N TYR A 44 3.08 1.84 -13.60
CA TYR A 44 1.72 2.35 -13.80
C TYR A 44 0.65 1.28 -13.53
N ALA A 45 0.87 0.04 -13.99
CA ALA A 45 -0.04 -1.07 -13.73
C ALA A 45 -0.15 -1.35 -12.22
N VAL A 46 0.99 -1.37 -11.53
CA VAL A 46 1.09 -1.51 -10.07
C VAL A 46 0.35 -0.37 -9.35
N GLN A 47 0.56 0.88 -9.77
CA GLN A 47 -0.15 2.02 -9.20
C GLN A 47 -1.66 1.94 -9.42
N ALA A 48 -2.11 1.53 -10.61
CA ALA A 48 -3.53 1.38 -10.91
C ALA A 48 -4.20 0.30 -10.04
N ILE A 49 -3.53 -0.85 -9.86
CA ILE A 49 -4.00 -1.93 -8.97
C ILE A 49 -4.10 -1.44 -7.52
N ASN A 50 -3.07 -0.72 -7.04
CA ASN A 50 -3.06 -0.13 -5.71
C ASN A 50 -4.20 0.87 -5.54
N LEU A 51 -4.43 1.75 -6.52
CA LEU A 51 -5.51 2.73 -6.46
C LEU A 51 -6.89 2.04 -6.38
N GLY A 52 -7.10 1.01 -7.19
CA GLY A 52 -8.33 0.20 -7.17
C GLY A 52 -8.55 -0.51 -5.84
N ALA A 53 -7.51 -1.13 -5.27
CA ALA A 53 -7.60 -1.78 -3.97
C ALA A 53 -7.88 -0.78 -2.84
N ALA A 54 -7.27 0.41 -2.85
CA ALA A 54 -7.56 1.47 -1.89
C ALA A 54 -9.02 1.96 -2.01
N ALA A 55 -9.54 2.11 -3.23
CA ALA A 55 -10.93 2.48 -3.46
C ALA A 55 -11.92 1.42 -2.95
N LEU A 56 -11.63 0.13 -3.15
CA LEU A 56 -12.43 -0.97 -2.61
C LEU A 56 -12.41 -0.98 -1.08
N LEU A 57 -11.24 -0.80 -0.46
CA LEU A 57 -11.11 -0.71 0.99
C LEU A 57 -11.91 0.46 1.56
N TYR A 58 -11.83 1.63 0.92
CA TYR A 58 -12.63 2.78 1.29
C TYR A 58 -14.13 2.45 1.21
N TRP A 59 -14.59 1.87 0.09
CA TRP A 59 -15.99 1.52 -0.12
C TRP A 59 -16.54 0.53 0.92
N TYR A 60 -15.77 -0.50 1.27
CA TYR A 60 -16.22 -1.57 2.17
C TYR A 60 -16.05 -1.25 3.66
N ALA A 61 -15.07 -0.42 4.02
CA ALA A 61 -14.68 -0.20 5.42
C ALA A 61 -15.07 1.19 5.94
N VAL A 62 -15.23 2.19 5.07
CA VAL A 62 -15.62 3.54 5.50
C VAL A 62 -17.14 3.69 5.41
N PRO A 63 -17.82 4.06 6.52
CA PRO A 63 -19.27 4.17 6.53
C PRO A 63 -19.78 5.30 5.62
N SER A 64 -20.86 5.02 4.89
CA SER A 64 -21.56 6.01 4.08
C SER A 64 -22.38 6.95 4.98
N VAL A 65 -21.91 8.19 5.12
CA VAL A 65 -22.63 9.24 5.87
C VAL A 65 -23.38 10.18 4.92
N PRO A 66 -24.58 10.67 5.25
CA PRO A 66 -25.34 11.56 4.36
C PRO A 66 -24.75 12.97 4.26
N HIS A 67 -23.99 13.43 5.26
CA HIS A 67 -23.39 14.76 5.26
C HIS A 67 -22.04 14.77 4.51
N TRP A 68 -21.95 15.62 3.48
CA TRP A 68 -20.76 15.78 2.64
C TRP A 68 -19.48 16.10 3.43
N GLY A 69 -19.54 17.00 4.40
CA GLY A 69 -18.37 17.37 5.22
C GLY A 69 -17.78 16.18 5.98
N ARG A 70 -18.63 15.29 6.51
CA ARG A 70 -18.18 14.06 7.19
C ARG A 70 -17.61 13.04 6.22
N ARG A 71 -18.13 12.94 4.98
CA ARG A 71 -17.53 12.09 3.94
C ARG A 71 -16.11 12.53 3.60
N VAL A 72 -15.91 13.82 3.39
CA VAL A 72 -14.59 14.39 3.08
C VAL A 72 -13.62 14.12 4.24
N ALA A 73 -14.04 14.36 5.48
CA ALA A 73 -13.21 14.06 6.65
C ALA A 73 -12.79 12.59 6.73
N TYR A 74 -13.71 11.64 6.46
CA TYR A 74 -13.37 10.22 6.44
C TYR A 74 -12.46 9.83 5.28
N PHE A 75 -12.64 10.44 4.10
CA PHE A 75 -11.75 10.23 2.97
C PHE A 75 -10.33 10.69 3.27
N VAL A 76 -10.18 11.91 3.80
CA VAL A 76 -8.86 12.45 4.19
C VAL A 76 -8.22 11.58 5.27
N ALA A 77 -8.98 11.21 6.31
CA ALA A 77 -8.48 10.34 7.38
C ALA A 77 -8.04 8.96 6.85
N PHE A 78 -8.79 8.38 5.90
CA PHE A 78 -8.44 7.13 5.25
C PHE A 78 -7.15 7.24 4.44
N VAL A 79 -7.02 8.28 3.61
CA VAL A 79 -5.80 8.50 2.82
C VAL A 79 -4.58 8.69 3.72
N VAL A 80 -4.70 9.52 4.76
CA VAL A 80 -3.62 9.74 5.74
C VAL A 80 -3.23 8.42 6.42
N LEU A 81 -4.21 7.64 6.88
CA LEU A 81 -3.97 6.33 7.50
C LEU A 81 -3.19 5.39 6.57
N MET A 82 -3.61 5.30 5.31
CA MET A 82 -2.99 4.42 4.32
C MET A 82 -1.56 4.86 4.01
N VAL A 83 -1.32 6.17 3.85
CA VAL A 83 0.02 6.73 3.60
C VAL A 83 0.94 6.46 4.78
N VAL A 84 0.51 6.77 6.01
CA VAL A 84 1.33 6.59 7.22
C VAL A 84 1.62 5.11 7.44
N ALA A 85 0.62 4.24 7.32
CA ALA A 85 0.80 2.80 7.50
C ALA A 85 1.76 2.20 6.46
N SER A 86 1.63 2.60 5.18
CA SER A 86 2.57 2.21 4.13
C SER A 86 4.00 2.71 4.41
N ALA A 87 4.15 3.96 4.84
CA ALA A 87 5.46 4.55 5.12
C ALA A 87 6.18 3.83 6.27
N LEU A 88 5.46 3.53 7.36
CA LEU A 88 5.99 2.78 8.51
C LEU A 88 6.47 1.39 8.09
N VAL A 89 5.68 0.65 7.30
CA VAL A 89 6.08 -0.68 6.86
C VAL A 89 7.25 -0.63 5.88
N ALA A 90 7.24 0.28 4.92
CA ALA A 90 8.35 0.45 3.99
C ALA A 90 9.66 0.80 4.73
N PHE A 91 9.58 1.67 5.74
CA PHE A 91 10.72 2.00 6.59
C PHE A 91 11.20 0.80 7.41
N GLY A 92 10.28 0.05 8.02
CA GLY A 92 10.58 -1.17 8.77
C GLY A 92 11.27 -2.24 7.93
N VAL A 93 10.79 -2.49 6.70
CA VAL A 93 11.42 -3.43 5.77
C VAL A 93 12.82 -2.98 5.37
N LYS A 94 13.03 -1.69 5.11
CA LYS A 94 14.36 -1.14 4.82
C LYS A 94 15.32 -1.32 5.99
N LEU A 95 14.89 -1.02 7.21
CA LEU A 95 15.69 -1.23 8.41
C LEU A 95 16.03 -2.71 8.62
N LEU A 96 15.06 -3.61 8.42
CA LEU A 96 15.28 -5.05 8.50
C LEU A 96 16.32 -5.51 7.48
N PHE A 97 16.22 -5.05 6.23
CA PHE A 97 17.18 -5.37 5.19
C PHE A 97 18.59 -4.88 5.56
N VAL A 98 18.73 -3.63 6.01
CA VAL A 98 20.02 -3.08 6.45
C VAL A 98 20.58 -3.87 7.62
N ALA A 99 19.75 -4.21 8.62
CA ALA A 99 20.18 -5.02 9.76
C ALA A 99 20.66 -6.42 9.32
N LEU A 100 19.92 -7.09 8.43
CA LEU A 100 20.31 -8.39 7.87
C LEU A 100 21.64 -8.32 7.12
N VAL A 101 21.83 -7.31 6.28
CA VAL A 101 23.07 -7.10 5.53
C VAL A 101 24.25 -6.82 6.46
N LEU A 102 24.05 -6.05 7.53
CA LEU A 102 25.07 -5.79 8.54
C LEU A 102 25.41 -7.02 9.38
N PHE A 103 24.43 -7.89 9.67
CA PHE A 103 24.64 -9.12 10.44
C PHE A 103 25.33 -10.24 9.64
N TRP A 104 25.22 -10.19 8.31
CA TRP A 104 25.80 -11.18 7.39
C TRP A 104 27.19 -10.79 6.86
N ARG A 105 27.70 -9.59 7.21
CA ARG A 105 29.07 -9.14 6.95
C ARG A 105 29.95 -9.39 8.16
#